data_AF-A0A3D1KS31-F1
#
_entry.id   AF-A0A3D1KS31-F1
#
_cell.length_a   1.000
_cell.length_b   1.000
_cell.length_c   1.000
_cell.angle_alpha   90.00
_cell.angle_beta   90.00
_cell.angle_gamma   90.00
#
_symmetry.space_group_name_H-M   'P 1'
#
loop_
_entity.id
_entity.type
_entity.pdbx_description
1 polymer ?
#
loop_
_entity_poly.entity_id
_entity_poly.type
_entity_poly.pdbx_seq_one_letter_code
_entity_poly.pdbx_strand_id
1 'polypeptide(L)'
;MSKLKYLSAFLLAATVYVSFTNVGIWTYLPLLFSFGLIPLVELLFKPDAKNLSEEEKKKAATDSYFNLVLYAVVILQVAFVIYFLMVIQENLSTSDLIGRIISMGILCGIFGINVGHELGHRSNRFEQFLGEILLLSSLETHFLPYHNSGHHHNVATPKDPATARKGEIVFLFWFRSQIGSYLQAWKIENDRLHKKGKSFLSFSNKMLIYTLK
;
A
#
# COMPACT_ATOMS: atom_id res chain seq x y z
N MET A 1 9.69 24.28 1.16
CA MET A 1 10.13 23.21 0.23
C MET A 1 9.18 23.16 -0.97
N SER A 2 9.70 22.89 -2.17
CA SER A 2 8.86 22.79 -3.38
C SER A 2 7.94 21.56 -3.31
N LYS A 3 6.65 21.73 -3.67
CA LYS A 3 5.66 20.65 -3.73
C LYS A 3 5.98 19.60 -4.80
N LEU A 4 6.84 19.93 -5.77
CA LEU A 4 7.24 19.04 -6.86
C LEU A 4 7.92 17.76 -6.38
N LYS A 5 8.56 17.79 -5.19
CA LYS A 5 9.21 16.60 -4.63
C LYS A 5 8.24 15.42 -4.44
N TYR A 6 6.94 15.68 -4.22
CA TYR A 6 5.94 14.61 -4.06
C TYR A 6 5.68 13.84 -5.37
N LEU A 7 6.09 14.40 -6.52
CA LEU A 7 6.05 13.70 -7.79
C LEU A 7 7.17 12.65 -7.91
N SER A 8 8.18 12.65 -7.02
CA SER A 8 9.24 11.65 -7.05
C SER A 8 8.70 10.23 -6.83
N ALA A 9 7.53 10.09 -6.17
CA ALA A 9 6.85 8.81 -6.03
C ALA A 9 6.54 8.15 -7.40
N PHE A 10 6.34 8.94 -8.46
CA PHE A 10 6.08 8.41 -9.81
C PHE A 10 7.34 7.94 -10.54
N LEU A 11 8.54 8.22 -10.03
CA LEU A 11 9.77 7.65 -10.58
C LEU A 11 9.77 6.12 -10.47
N LEU A 12 9.23 5.59 -9.38
CA LEU A 12 9.07 4.14 -9.23
C LEU A 12 8.18 3.57 -10.34
N ALA A 13 7.03 4.19 -10.60
CA ALA A 13 6.13 3.79 -11.68
C ALA A 13 6.82 3.83 -13.05
N ALA A 14 7.67 4.83 -13.31
CA ALA A 14 8.47 4.89 -14.52
C ALA A 14 9.46 3.71 -14.62
N THR A 15 10.11 3.33 -13.53
CA THR A 15 10.99 2.13 -13.54
C THR A 15 10.21 0.83 -13.76
N VAL A 16 8.98 0.73 -13.27
CA VAL A 16 8.11 -0.43 -13.49
C VAL A 16 7.68 -0.51 -14.95
N TYR A 17 7.35 0.62 -15.56
CA TYR A 17 7.09 0.68 -17.00
C TYR A 17 8.27 0.16 -17.82
N VAL A 18 9.50 0.54 -17.47
CA VAL A 18 10.71 0.00 -18.11
C VAL A 18 10.82 -1.51 -17.92
N SER A 19 10.56 -2.02 -16.71
CA SER A 19 10.55 -3.47 -16.43
C SER A 19 9.56 -4.23 -17.30
N PHE A 20 8.35 -3.68 -17.51
CA PHE A 20 7.30 -4.33 -18.28
C PHE A 20 7.52 -4.29 -19.80
N THR A 21 8.31 -3.32 -20.28
CA THR A 21 8.58 -3.12 -21.72
C THR A 21 9.92 -3.68 -22.19
N ASN A 22 10.74 -4.21 -21.27
CA ASN A 22 12.08 -4.73 -21.58
C ASN A 22 12.28 -6.15 -21.03
N VAL A 23 13.47 -6.69 -21.27
CA VAL A 23 13.94 -8.02 -20.83
C VAL A 23 15.31 -7.91 -20.16
N GLY A 24 15.78 -9.00 -19.57
CA GLY A 24 17.05 -9.09 -18.86
C GLY A 24 17.05 -8.26 -17.57
N ILE A 25 18.19 -7.62 -17.28
CA ILE A 25 18.40 -6.85 -16.05
C ILE A 25 17.39 -5.71 -15.87
N TRP A 26 16.83 -5.18 -16.97
CA TRP A 26 15.83 -4.11 -16.95
C TRP A 26 14.53 -4.53 -16.26
N THR A 27 14.19 -5.82 -16.27
CA THR A 27 13.01 -6.34 -15.56
C THR A 27 13.13 -6.18 -14.04
N TYR A 28 14.35 -6.02 -13.52
CA TYR A 28 14.65 -5.80 -12.11
C TYR A 28 14.89 -4.32 -11.77
N LEU A 29 14.68 -3.39 -12.71
CA LEU A 29 14.99 -1.97 -12.50
C LEU A 29 14.28 -1.37 -11.26
N PRO A 30 12.99 -1.64 -10.97
CA PRO A 30 12.35 -1.19 -9.73
C PRO A 30 13.02 -1.68 -8.45
N LEU A 31 13.54 -2.92 -8.45
CA LEU A 31 14.28 -3.50 -7.32
C LEU A 31 15.62 -2.78 -7.15
N LEU A 32 16.39 -2.64 -8.23
CA LEU A 32 17.68 -1.94 -8.22
C LEU A 32 17.52 -0.47 -7.86
N PHE A 33 16.45 0.17 -8.31
CA PHE A 33 16.12 1.54 -7.97
C PHE A 33 15.79 1.67 -6.47
N SER A 34 14.85 0.86 -5.97
CA SER A 34 14.31 1.00 -4.62
C SER A 34 15.28 0.54 -3.52
N PHE A 35 16.06 -0.50 -3.78
CA PHE A 35 16.97 -1.12 -2.79
C PHE A 35 18.45 -0.94 -3.12
N GLY A 36 18.78 -0.37 -4.27
CA GLY A 36 20.16 0.00 -4.63
C GLY A 36 20.33 1.52 -4.68
N LEU A 37 19.67 2.17 -5.65
CA LEU A 37 19.88 3.61 -5.90
C LEU A 37 19.38 4.49 -4.75
N ILE A 38 18.16 4.28 -4.25
CA ILE A 38 17.60 5.11 -3.16
C ILE A 38 18.50 5.01 -1.90
N PRO A 39 18.82 3.82 -1.36
CA PRO A 39 19.71 3.73 -0.19
C PRO A 39 21.09 4.34 -0.44
N LEU A 40 21.65 4.18 -1.64
CA LEU A 40 22.94 4.80 -1.99
C LEU A 40 22.86 6.32 -1.94
N VAL A 41 21.81 6.92 -2.49
CA VAL A 41 21.57 8.37 -2.41
C VAL A 41 21.40 8.79 -0.95
N GLU A 42 20.61 8.06 -0.15
CA GLU A 42 20.42 8.37 1.28
C GLU A 42 21.73 8.31 2.09
N LEU A 43 22.67 7.45 1.73
CA LEU A 43 24.00 7.41 2.36
C LEU A 43 24.90 8.60 1.98
N LEU A 44 24.72 9.14 0.77
CA LEU A 44 25.55 10.22 0.23
C LEU A 44 25.04 11.62 0.60
N PHE A 45 23.73 11.78 0.82
CA PHE A 45 23.10 13.07 1.08
C PHE A 45 22.54 13.16 2.49
N LYS A 46 22.74 14.31 3.16
CA LYS A 46 22.18 14.53 4.50
C LYS A 46 20.68 14.84 4.41
N PRO A 47 19.84 14.22 5.27
CA PRO A 47 18.42 14.54 5.32
C PRO A 47 18.19 15.95 5.86
N ASP A 48 17.16 16.62 5.32
CA ASP A 48 16.67 17.89 5.87
C ASP A 48 15.78 17.60 7.08
N ALA A 49 16.27 17.95 8.28
CA ALA A 49 15.54 17.75 9.53
C ALA A 49 14.46 18.84 9.79
N LYS A 50 14.31 19.82 8.89
CA LYS A 50 13.36 20.92 9.07
C LYS A 50 11.91 20.43 8.92
N ASN A 51 11.15 20.56 10.00
CA ASN A 51 9.71 20.31 9.99
C ASN A 51 8.93 21.54 9.53
N LEU A 52 7.73 21.29 8.99
CA LEU A 52 6.76 22.36 8.72
C LEU A 52 6.33 23.03 10.02
N SER A 53 6.22 24.36 10.01
CA SER A 53 5.54 25.12 11.05
C SER A 53 4.06 24.76 11.14
N GLU A 54 3.41 25.06 12.25
CA GLU A 54 1.97 24.79 12.44
C GLU A 54 1.10 25.49 11.38
N GLU A 55 1.50 26.68 10.92
CA GLU A 55 0.79 27.39 9.86
C GLU A 55 0.96 26.70 8.50
N GLU A 56 2.17 26.25 8.17
CA GLU A 56 2.45 25.48 6.96
C GLU A 56 1.71 24.14 6.96
N LYS A 57 1.63 23.45 8.10
CA LYS A 57 0.84 22.22 8.24
C LYS A 57 -0.63 22.45 7.95
N LYS A 58 -1.23 23.51 8.51
CA LYS A 58 -2.63 23.86 8.24
C LYS A 58 -2.88 24.16 6.77
N LYS A 59 -1.99 24.93 6.12
CA LYS A 59 -2.08 25.22 4.68
C LYS A 59 -1.96 23.95 3.84
N ALA A 60 -1.01 23.08 4.17
CA ALA A 60 -0.81 21.81 3.46
C ALA A 60 -1.99 20.84 3.63
N ALA A 61 -2.63 20.81 4.81
CA ALA A 61 -3.77 19.94 5.08
C ALA A 61 -4.99 20.24 4.20
N THR A 62 -5.16 21.51 3.78
CA THR A 62 -6.27 21.95 2.92
C THR A 62 -5.90 22.03 1.44
N ASP A 63 -4.67 21.68 1.07
CA ASP A 63 -4.15 21.87 -0.28
C ASP A 63 -4.55 20.70 -1.20
N SER A 64 -5.36 21.02 -2.22
CA SER A 64 -5.86 20.05 -3.19
C SER A 64 -4.76 19.38 -4.02
N TYR A 65 -3.57 19.97 -4.09
CA TYR A 65 -2.41 19.37 -4.76
C TYR A 65 -2.11 17.96 -4.22
N PHE A 66 -2.15 17.76 -2.90
CA PHE A 66 -1.83 16.46 -2.32
C PHE A 66 -2.90 15.42 -2.67
N ASN A 67 -4.17 15.81 -2.69
CA ASN A 67 -5.25 14.92 -3.12
C ASN A 67 -5.10 14.54 -4.59
N LEU A 68 -4.72 15.48 -5.46
CA LEU A 68 -4.46 15.19 -6.87
C LEU A 68 -3.37 14.14 -7.05
N VAL A 69 -2.28 14.24 -6.28
CA VAL A 69 -1.19 13.24 -6.31
C VAL A 69 -1.69 11.86 -5.88
N LEU A 70 -2.47 11.78 -4.80
CA LEU A 70 -3.04 10.50 -4.32
C LEU A 70 -4.01 9.89 -5.35
N TYR A 71 -4.86 10.70 -5.97
CA TYR A 71 -5.81 10.21 -6.98
C TYR A 71 -5.12 9.77 -8.27
N ALA A 72 -4.06 10.46 -8.69
CA ALA A 72 -3.24 10.04 -9.81
C ALA A 72 -2.61 8.66 -9.57
N VAL A 73 -2.16 8.38 -8.33
CA VAL A 73 -1.67 7.05 -7.95
C VAL A 73 -2.74 5.96 -8.13
N VAL A 74 -4.00 6.23 -7.79
CA VAL A 74 -5.09 5.25 -7.98
C VAL A 74 -5.24 4.86 -9.45
N ILE A 75 -5.31 5.85 -10.34
CA ILE A 75 -5.47 5.63 -11.79
C ILE A 75 -4.26 4.86 -12.33
N LEU A 76 -3.05 5.27 -11.97
CA LEU A 76 -1.83 4.62 -12.43
C LEU A 76 -1.73 3.18 -11.91
N GLN A 77 -2.01 2.93 -10.63
CA GLN A 77 -1.93 1.59 -10.07
C GLN A 77 -2.88 0.62 -10.77
N VAL A 78 -4.13 1.03 -11.02
CA VAL A 78 -5.08 0.21 -11.78
C VAL A 78 -4.57 -0.06 -13.19
N ALA A 79 -4.04 0.97 -13.87
CA ALA A 79 -3.45 0.81 -15.21
C ALA A 79 -2.25 -0.16 -15.20
N PHE A 80 -1.37 -0.08 -14.21
CA PHE A 80 -0.22 -0.98 -14.08
C PHE A 80 -0.63 -2.42 -13.74
N VAL A 81 -1.65 -2.64 -12.92
CA VAL A 81 -2.19 -3.99 -12.68
C VAL A 81 -2.71 -4.61 -13.98
N ILE A 82 -3.52 -3.85 -14.73
CA ILE A 82 -4.05 -4.32 -16.02
C ILE A 82 -2.90 -4.61 -16.98
N TYR A 83 -1.94 -3.70 -17.09
CA TYR A 83 -0.81 -3.87 -17.98
C TYR A 83 0.08 -5.06 -17.56
N PHE A 84 0.33 -5.23 -16.25
CA PHE A 84 1.02 -6.39 -15.70
C PHE A 84 0.37 -7.69 -16.14
N LEU A 85 -0.95 -7.82 -15.98
CA LEU A 85 -1.70 -9.02 -16.38
C LEU A 85 -1.60 -9.32 -17.89
N MET A 86 -1.37 -8.30 -18.73
CA MET A 86 -1.13 -8.49 -20.16
C MET A 86 0.32 -8.93 -20.43
N VAL A 87 1.31 -8.25 -19.86
CA VAL A 87 2.72 -8.48 -20.18
C VAL A 87 3.29 -9.77 -19.57
N ILE A 88 2.67 -10.33 -18.53
CA ILE A 88 3.08 -11.64 -17.99
C ILE A 88 2.66 -12.82 -18.88
N GLN A 89 1.77 -12.59 -19.86
CA GLN A 89 1.32 -13.62 -20.81
C GLN A 89 2.26 -13.75 -22.01
N GLU A 90 3.23 -12.84 -22.14
CA GLU A 90 4.26 -12.89 -23.18
C GLU A 90 5.17 -14.12 -23.00
N ASN A 91 5.88 -14.51 -24.06
CA ASN A 91 6.87 -15.59 -24.00
C ASN A 91 8.14 -15.10 -23.28
N LEU A 92 8.11 -15.12 -21.95
CA LEU A 92 9.19 -14.63 -21.09
C LEU A 92 10.12 -15.75 -20.66
N SER A 93 11.40 -15.40 -20.53
CA SER A 93 12.31 -16.26 -19.76
C SER A 93 11.86 -16.29 -18.29
N THR A 94 12.19 -17.37 -17.57
CA THR A 94 11.90 -17.46 -16.13
C THR A 94 12.47 -16.27 -15.35
N SER A 95 13.65 -15.79 -15.74
CA SER A 95 14.29 -14.62 -15.12
C SER A 95 13.47 -13.35 -15.35
N ASP A 96 12.98 -13.11 -16.57
CA ASP A 96 12.18 -11.92 -16.87
C ASP A 96 10.84 -11.94 -16.16
N LEU A 97 10.21 -13.12 -16.07
CA LEU A 97 8.97 -13.32 -15.32
C LEU A 97 9.16 -12.96 -13.83
N ILE A 98 10.22 -13.48 -13.21
CA ILE A 98 10.56 -13.15 -11.81
C ILE A 98 10.78 -11.65 -11.64
N GLY A 99 11.56 -11.02 -12.53
CA GLY A 99 11.81 -9.57 -12.49
C GLY A 99 10.54 -8.74 -12.59
N ARG A 100 9.63 -9.08 -13.52
CA ARG A 100 8.33 -8.41 -13.67
C ARG A 100 7.41 -8.62 -12.46
N ILE A 101 7.37 -9.84 -11.88
CA ILE A 101 6.60 -10.13 -10.66
C ILE A 101 7.11 -9.29 -9.48
N ILE A 102 8.43 -9.25 -9.27
CA ILE A 102 9.05 -8.44 -8.21
C ILE A 102 8.74 -6.96 -8.43
N SER A 103 8.86 -6.48 -9.66
CA SER A 103 8.56 -5.09 -10.05
C SER A 103 7.12 -4.70 -9.72
N MET A 104 6.14 -5.53 -10.09
CA MET A 104 4.75 -5.29 -9.74
C MET A 104 4.53 -5.35 -8.23
N GLY A 105 5.15 -6.31 -7.53
CA GLY A 105 5.06 -6.45 -6.07
C GLY A 105 5.56 -5.20 -5.32
N ILE A 106 6.68 -4.61 -5.76
CA ILE A 106 7.19 -3.35 -5.21
C ILE A 106 6.19 -2.21 -5.43
N LEU A 107 5.61 -2.11 -6.63
CA LEU A 107 4.60 -1.08 -6.92
C LEU A 107 3.33 -1.29 -6.07
N CYS A 108 2.87 -2.53 -5.89
CA CYS A 108 1.77 -2.86 -4.99
C CYS A 108 2.06 -2.44 -3.54
N GLY A 109 3.28 -2.61 -3.05
CA GLY A 109 3.66 -2.12 -1.71
C GLY A 109 3.60 -0.60 -1.59
N ILE A 110 4.19 0.12 -2.54
CA ILE A 110 4.33 1.58 -2.45
C ILE A 110 3.05 2.32 -2.87
N PHE A 111 2.38 1.91 -3.94
CA PHE A 111 1.13 2.52 -4.41
C PHE A 111 -0.10 1.84 -3.82
N GLY A 112 -0.19 0.51 -3.88
CA GLY A 112 -1.34 -0.24 -3.38
C GLY A 112 -1.53 -0.10 -1.87
N ILE A 113 -0.48 -0.38 -1.09
CA ILE A 113 -0.59 -0.41 0.38
C ILE A 113 -0.40 0.98 0.99
N ASN A 114 0.69 1.70 0.73
CA ASN A 114 0.94 2.97 1.44
C ASN A 114 -0.07 4.06 1.10
N VAL A 115 -0.40 4.24 -0.19
CA VAL A 115 -1.40 5.25 -0.59
C VAL A 115 -2.82 4.74 -0.27
N GLY A 116 -3.06 3.43 -0.37
CA GLY A 116 -4.31 2.82 0.09
C GLY A 116 -4.58 3.05 1.58
N HIS A 117 -3.54 2.96 2.41
CA HIS A 117 -3.57 3.26 3.84
C HIS A 117 -3.95 4.72 4.11
N GLU A 118 -3.31 5.68 3.44
CA GLU A 118 -3.59 7.11 3.61
C GLU A 118 -5.04 7.45 3.21
N LEU A 119 -5.50 6.97 2.04
CA LEU A 119 -6.88 7.18 1.59
C LEU A 119 -7.90 6.43 2.46
N GLY A 120 -7.52 5.28 3.01
CA GLY A 120 -8.32 4.48 3.93
C GLY A 120 -8.60 5.17 5.27
N HIS A 121 -7.72 6.07 5.73
CA HIS A 121 -7.93 6.87 6.95
C HIS A 121 -8.85 8.07 6.75
N ARG A 122 -9.13 8.45 5.51
CA ARG A 122 -9.96 9.62 5.22
C ARG A 122 -11.39 9.39 5.73
N SER A 123 -12.05 10.46 6.18
CA SER A 123 -13.44 10.40 6.65
C SER A 123 -14.45 10.29 5.49
N ASN A 124 -14.06 10.72 4.29
CA ASN A 124 -14.89 10.68 3.10
C ASN A 124 -14.99 9.24 2.56
N ARG A 125 -16.22 8.74 2.34
CA ARG A 125 -16.46 7.37 1.85
C ARG A 125 -15.90 7.12 0.44
N PHE A 126 -15.90 8.13 -0.42
CA PHE A 126 -15.33 8.04 -1.77
C PHE A 126 -13.82 7.88 -1.70
N GLU A 127 -13.12 8.68 -0.87
CA GLU A 127 -11.67 8.52 -0.67
C GLU A 127 -11.34 7.15 -0.07
N GLN A 128 -12.10 6.68 0.93
CA GLN A 128 -11.94 5.32 1.45
C GLN A 128 -12.14 4.25 0.37
N PHE A 129 -13.07 4.46 -0.56
CA PHE A 129 -13.30 3.53 -1.67
C PHE A 129 -12.10 3.47 -2.62
N LEU A 130 -11.48 4.62 -2.92
CA LEU A 130 -10.23 4.65 -3.69
C LEU A 130 -9.10 3.92 -2.95
N GLY A 131 -9.03 4.06 -1.62
CA GLY A 131 -8.12 3.28 -0.77
C GLY A 131 -8.39 1.78 -0.83
N GLU A 132 -9.66 1.37 -0.80
CA GLU A 132 -10.10 -0.03 -0.95
C GLU A 132 -9.67 -0.61 -2.32
N ILE A 133 -9.77 0.16 -3.42
CA ILE A 133 -9.28 -0.24 -4.76
C ILE A 133 -7.77 -0.46 -4.75
N LEU A 134 -7.01 0.46 -4.14
CA LEU A 134 -5.55 0.33 -4.04
C LEU A 134 -5.14 -0.89 -3.23
N LEU A 135 -5.76 -1.13 -2.07
CA LEU A 135 -5.51 -2.30 -1.26
C LEU A 135 -5.92 -3.61 -1.96
N LEU A 136 -6.97 -3.57 -2.79
CA LEU A 136 -7.36 -4.72 -3.62
C LEU A 136 -6.28 -5.08 -4.64
N SER A 137 -5.57 -4.09 -5.21
CA SER A 137 -4.47 -4.37 -6.14
C SER A 137 -3.33 -5.19 -5.53
N SER A 138 -3.23 -5.21 -4.20
CA SER A 138 -2.26 -5.99 -3.44
C SER A 138 -2.89 -7.15 -2.65
N LEU A 139 -4.19 -7.41 -2.80
CA LEU A 139 -4.95 -8.42 -2.03
C LEU A 139 -4.97 -8.16 -0.51
N GLU A 140 -4.87 -6.89 -0.11
CA GLU A 140 -4.74 -6.43 1.28
C GLU A 140 -5.97 -5.68 1.80
N THR A 141 -7.16 -5.89 1.21
CA THR A 141 -8.39 -5.16 1.59
C THR A 141 -8.78 -5.31 3.06
N HIS A 142 -8.45 -6.46 3.68
CA HIS A 142 -8.62 -6.70 5.12
C HIS A 142 -7.84 -5.72 6.01
N PHE A 143 -6.79 -5.10 5.47
CA PHE A 143 -5.98 -4.11 6.16
C PHE A 143 -6.85 -2.98 6.69
N LEU A 144 -7.87 -2.52 5.97
CA LEU A 144 -8.61 -1.33 6.36
C LEU A 144 -9.43 -1.51 7.66
N PRO A 145 -10.30 -2.53 7.81
CA PRO A 145 -10.98 -2.80 9.08
C PRO A 145 -10.01 -3.05 10.23
N TYR A 146 -8.97 -3.85 9.97
CA TYR A 146 -7.97 -4.22 10.98
C TYR A 146 -7.13 -3.02 11.43
N HIS A 147 -6.58 -2.26 10.50
CA HIS A 147 -5.65 -1.19 10.78
C HIS A 147 -6.36 -0.08 11.57
N ASN A 148 -7.54 0.34 11.12
CA ASN A 148 -8.27 1.46 11.71
C ASN A 148 -8.85 1.14 13.09
N SER A 149 -9.36 -0.08 13.31
CA SER A 149 -10.07 -0.44 14.56
C SER A 149 -9.34 -1.47 15.42
N GLY A 150 -8.27 -2.08 14.91
CA GLY A 150 -7.48 -3.11 15.59
C GLY A 150 -6.07 -2.62 15.90
N HIS A 151 -5.27 -2.34 14.86
CA HIS A 151 -3.88 -1.94 15.02
C HIS A 151 -3.75 -0.64 15.83
N HIS A 152 -4.39 0.46 15.42
CA HIS A 152 -4.32 1.73 16.17
C HIS A 152 -4.76 1.60 17.63
N HIS A 153 -5.68 0.67 17.91
CA HIS A 153 -6.15 0.42 19.27
C HIS A 153 -5.15 -0.41 20.11
N ASN A 154 -4.43 -1.34 19.49
CA ASN A 154 -3.60 -2.33 20.18
C ASN A 154 -2.10 -2.19 19.91
N VAL A 155 -1.67 -1.20 19.10
CA VAL A 155 -0.27 -1.01 18.68
C VAL A 155 0.66 -0.97 19.89
N ALA A 156 1.84 -1.59 19.74
CA ALA A 156 2.82 -1.79 20.81
C ALA A 156 2.35 -2.72 21.96
N THR A 157 1.34 -3.56 21.73
CA THR A 157 0.90 -4.58 22.70
C THR A 157 0.89 -5.99 22.09
N PRO A 158 0.95 -7.06 22.92
CA PRO A 158 0.85 -8.43 22.42
C PRO A 158 -0.49 -8.78 21.72
N LYS A 159 -1.52 -7.93 21.87
CA LYS A 159 -2.83 -8.11 21.22
C LYS A 159 -2.81 -7.71 19.74
N ASP A 160 -1.83 -6.94 19.30
CA ASP A 160 -1.66 -6.50 17.92
C ASP A 160 -0.75 -7.48 17.13
N PRO A 161 -1.27 -8.19 16.12
CA PRO A 161 -0.51 -9.05 15.24
C PRO A 161 0.64 -8.30 14.55
N ALA A 162 0.46 -7.02 14.23
CA ALA A 162 1.44 -6.21 13.53
C ALA A 162 2.51 -5.58 14.47
N THR A 163 2.41 -5.79 15.78
CA THR A 163 3.45 -5.37 16.71
C THR A 163 4.61 -6.37 16.67
N ALA A 164 5.80 -5.89 16.28
CA ALA A 164 7.01 -6.67 16.26
C ALA A 164 7.48 -6.97 17.70
N ARG A 165 7.76 -8.24 18.00
CA ARG A 165 8.26 -8.65 19.31
C ARG A 165 9.78 -8.56 19.33
N LYS A 166 10.36 -8.17 20.47
CA LYS A 166 11.82 -8.09 20.62
C LYS A 166 12.44 -9.48 20.34
N GLY A 167 13.40 -9.53 19.42
CA GLY A 167 14.11 -10.76 19.04
C GLY A 167 13.33 -11.69 18.12
N GLU A 168 12.17 -11.28 17.61
CA GLU A 168 11.39 -12.08 16.67
C GLU A 168 12.03 -12.11 15.28
N ILE A 169 12.07 -13.28 14.67
CA ILE A 169 12.56 -13.46 13.30
C ILE A 169 11.56 -12.83 12.33
N VAL A 170 12.06 -12.02 11.39
CA VAL A 170 11.25 -11.25 10.42
C VAL A 170 10.20 -12.10 9.70
N PHE A 171 10.56 -13.30 9.25
CA PHE A 171 9.62 -14.17 8.53
C PHE A 171 8.52 -14.74 9.44
N LEU A 172 8.84 -15.08 10.69
CA LEU A 172 7.83 -15.51 11.66
C LEU A 172 6.89 -14.36 12.03
N PHE A 173 7.44 -13.16 12.20
CA PHE A 173 6.66 -11.93 12.37
C PHE A 173 5.71 -11.72 11.19
N TRP A 174 6.21 -11.81 9.96
CA TRP A 174 5.44 -11.57 8.75
C TRP A 174 4.23 -12.51 8.64
N PHE A 175 4.43 -13.83 8.80
CA PHE A 175 3.33 -14.79 8.78
C PHE A 175 2.32 -14.55 9.91
N ARG A 176 2.82 -14.31 11.14
CA ARG A 176 1.96 -14.04 12.30
C ARG A 176 1.14 -12.77 12.10
N SER A 177 1.78 -11.71 11.60
CA SER A 177 1.15 -10.42 11.35
C SER A 177 0.06 -10.58 10.30
N GLN A 178 0.38 -11.15 9.14
CA GLN A 178 -0.56 -11.29 8.02
C GLN A 178 -1.79 -12.13 8.36
N ILE A 179 -1.57 -13.32 8.94
CA ILE A 179 -2.68 -14.23 9.28
C ILE A 179 -3.48 -13.64 10.44
N GLY A 180 -2.80 -13.09 11.45
CA GLY A 180 -3.43 -12.50 12.61
C GLY A 180 -4.27 -11.27 12.27
N SER A 181 -3.77 -10.37 11.41
CA SER A 181 -4.51 -9.18 10.97
C SER A 181 -5.77 -9.55 10.22
N TYR A 182 -5.68 -10.55 9.32
CA TYR A 182 -6.83 -11.04 8.56
C TYR A 182 -7.93 -11.59 9.47
N LEU A 183 -7.57 -12.45 10.44
CA LEU A 183 -8.53 -13.00 11.39
C LEU A 183 -9.14 -11.91 12.30
N GLN A 184 -8.33 -10.94 12.73
CA GLN A 184 -8.83 -9.82 13.52
C GLN A 184 -9.77 -8.91 12.72
N ALA A 185 -9.51 -8.69 11.42
CA ALA A 185 -10.39 -7.92 10.56
C ALA A 185 -11.82 -8.51 10.53
N TRP A 186 -11.93 -9.84 10.42
CA TRP A 186 -13.22 -10.55 10.50
C TRP A 186 -13.92 -10.34 11.84
N LYS A 187 -13.19 -10.48 12.95
CA LYS A 187 -13.75 -10.29 14.29
C LYS A 187 -14.26 -8.86 14.48
N ILE A 188 -13.45 -7.87 14.14
CA ILE A 188 -13.76 -6.44 14.23
C ILE A 188 -15.01 -6.11 13.41
N GLU A 189 -15.08 -6.62 12.19
CA GLU A 189 -16.19 -6.33 11.30
C GLU A 189 -17.49 -6.97 11.77
N ASN A 190 -17.42 -8.21 12.29
CA ASN A 190 -18.57 -8.87 12.89
C ASN A 190 -19.07 -8.12 14.15
N ASP A 191 -18.16 -7.69 15.03
CA ASP A 191 -18.50 -6.88 16.21
C ASP A 191 -19.15 -5.55 15.81
N ARG A 192 -18.67 -4.93 14.72
CA ARG A 192 -19.25 -3.69 14.17
C ARG A 192 -20.67 -3.91 13.63
N LEU A 193 -20.96 -5.05 13.03
CA LEU A 193 -22.31 -5.38 12.53
C LEU A 193 -23.26 -5.68 13.68
N HIS A 194 -22.84 -6.47 14.67
CA HIS A 194 -23.63 -6.74 15.87
C HIS A 194 -24.02 -5.46 16.61
N LYS A 195 -23.06 -4.54 16.83
CA LYS A 195 -23.33 -3.23 17.45
C LYS A 195 -24.32 -2.37 16.65
N LYS A 196 -24.44 -2.59 15.34
CA LYS A 196 -25.40 -1.90 14.45
C LYS A 196 -26.68 -2.69 14.21
N GLY A 197 -26.89 -3.82 14.90
CA GLY A 197 -28.06 -4.69 14.70
C GLY A 197 -28.16 -5.28 13.29
N LYS A 198 -27.03 -5.43 12.58
CA LYS A 198 -27.00 -5.98 11.21
C LYS A 198 -26.57 -7.45 11.21
N SER A 199 -27.13 -8.21 10.27
CA SER A 199 -26.72 -9.60 10.00
C SER A 199 -25.30 -9.69 9.44
N PHE A 200 -24.62 -10.80 9.69
CA PHE A 200 -23.34 -11.16 9.10
C PHE A 200 -23.37 -11.14 7.56
N LEU A 201 -24.48 -11.57 6.94
CA LEU A 201 -24.66 -11.60 5.48
C LEU A 201 -25.06 -10.24 4.88
N SER A 202 -25.04 -9.17 5.66
CA SER A 202 -25.38 -7.84 5.16
C SER A 202 -24.36 -7.36 4.12
N PHE A 203 -24.81 -6.64 3.08
CA PHE A 203 -23.93 -5.84 2.21
C PHE A 203 -23.14 -4.76 2.96
N SER A 204 -23.44 -4.52 4.23
CA SER A 204 -22.59 -3.70 5.09
C SER A 204 -21.35 -4.43 5.59
N ASN A 205 -21.22 -5.75 5.41
CA ASN A 205 -20.05 -6.53 5.83
C ASN A 205 -18.92 -6.37 4.81
N LYS A 206 -17.95 -5.51 5.14
CA LYS A 206 -16.78 -5.23 4.33
C LYS A 206 -15.95 -6.50 4.09
N MET A 207 -15.71 -7.29 5.13
CA MET A 207 -14.91 -8.52 5.00
C MET A 207 -15.56 -9.55 4.10
N LEU A 208 -16.89 -9.69 4.16
CA LEU A 208 -17.64 -10.54 3.23
C LEU A 208 -17.50 -10.07 1.78
N ILE A 209 -17.64 -8.76 1.53
CA ILE A 209 -17.45 -8.19 0.20
C ILE A 209 -16.03 -8.44 -0.30
N TYR A 210 -15.03 -8.14 0.52
CA TYR A 210 -13.62 -8.26 0.18
C TYR A 210 -13.17 -9.70 -0.09
N THR A 211 -13.89 -10.70 0.43
CA THR A 211 -13.54 -12.11 0.27
C THR A 211 -14.22 -12.74 -0.95
N LEU A 212 -15.41 -12.26 -1.32
CA LEU A 212 -16.23 -12.85 -2.38
C LEU A 212 -16.10 -12.16 -3.75
N LYS A 213 -15.50 -10.97 -3.80
CA LYS A 213 -15.41 -10.13 -5.00
C LYS A 213 -14.01 -9.57 -5.15
#